data_AF-A0A7Y4TD11-F1
#
_entry.id   AF-A0A7Y4TD11-F1
#
_cell.length_a   1.000
_cell.length_b   1.000
_cell.length_c   1.000
_cell.angle_alpha   90.00
_cell.angle_beta   90.00
_cell.angle_gamma   90.00
#
_symmetry.space_group_name_H-M   'P 1'
#
loop_
_entity.id
_entity.type
_entity.pdbx_description
1 polymer ?
#
loop_
_entity_poly.entity_id
_entity_poly.type
_entity_poly.pdbx_seq_one_letter_code
_entity_poly.pdbx_strand_id
1 'polypeptide(L)'
;MRTHNKDSQSTTTPEIALSYLREGNARFVNNLKANRNLLEQVNETRAGQWPFATILSCIDSRTSAELVFDQGLGDIFSIRLAGNVLAEAVLGSMEFACKVAGSRLLVVLGHTSCGAIKGACDQIQLGNLSTLLNMIQPSVYYERTVTENRTSSNPEFVDRVARIQVLRTVEGVIERSMVLREMVEQGEIGLVGAMYDVATGTVDFIEESWMCGHVRHFYVDASIVGTSARKEEAMAARRAAPRPAVAEIAAAPLAQPEPQPQAQAPLQPQVPPQPRPRAATAG
;
A
#
# COMPACT_ATOMS: atom_id res chain seq x y z
N MET A 1 -18.50 0.20 -0.66
CA MET A 1 -17.91 1.06 0.39
C MET A 1 -17.84 2.46 -0.18
N ARG A 2 -18.30 3.48 0.55
CA ARG A 2 -18.19 4.88 0.09
C ARG A 2 -16.75 5.35 0.24
N THR A 3 -16.30 6.18 -0.69
CA THR A 3 -14.95 6.77 -0.68
C THR A 3 -14.75 7.65 0.55
N HIS A 4 -13.55 7.67 1.11
CA HIS A 4 -13.22 8.57 2.20
C HIS A 4 -13.35 10.04 1.78
N ASN A 5 -13.97 10.84 2.64
CA ASN A 5 -14.12 12.28 2.50
C ASN A 5 -13.50 13.02 3.68
N LYS A 6 -13.49 14.36 3.61
CA LYS A 6 -12.94 15.23 4.66
C LYS A 6 -13.44 14.89 6.06
N ASP A 7 -14.75 14.70 6.22
CA ASP A 7 -15.36 14.43 7.52
C ASP A 7 -14.88 13.08 8.07
N SER A 8 -14.93 12.03 7.24
CA SER A 8 -14.47 10.70 7.63
C SER A 8 -12.98 10.65 7.99
N GLN A 9 -12.13 11.38 7.25
CA GLN A 9 -10.69 11.45 7.52
C GLN A 9 -10.43 12.27 8.80
N SER A 10 -11.23 13.31 9.07
CA SER A 10 -11.07 14.14 10.27
C SER A 10 -11.31 13.35 11.57
N THR A 11 -12.20 12.35 11.53
CA THR A 11 -12.52 11.47 12.66
C THR A 11 -11.72 10.17 12.67
N THR A 12 -10.88 9.93 11.66
CA THR A 12 -10.05 8.72 11.60
C THR A 12 -8.85 8.88 12.53
N THR A 13 -8.70 7.97 13.51
CA THR A 13 -7.48 7.88 14.32
C THR A 13 -6.46 6.94 13.66
N PRO A 14 -5.18 6.98 14.05
CA PRO A 14 -4.18 6.03 13.56
C PRO A 14 -4.58 4.56 13.74
N GLU A 15 -5.22 4.22 14.86
CA GLU A 15 -5.66 2.86 15.16
C GLU A 15 -6.82 2.43 14.27
N ILE A 16 -7.77 3.33 13.98
CA ILE A 16 -8.88 3.09 13.04
C ILE A 16 -8.32 2.93 11.62
N ALA A 17 -7.39 3.78 11.20
CA ALA A 17 -6.71 3.64 9.92
C ALA A 17 -6.02 2.27 9.80
N LEU A 18 -5.38 1.80 10.87
CA LEU A 18 -4.72 0.49 10.91
C LEU A 18 -5.75 -0.65 10.83
N SER A 19 -6.90 -0.51 11.49
CA SER A 19 -7.96 -1.52 11.43
C SER A 19 -8.54 -1.65 10.02
N TYR A 20 -8.73 -0.53 9.30
CA TYR A 20 -9.18 -0.56 7.89
C TYR A 20 -8.25 -1.36 6.99
N LEU A 21 -6.93 -1.22 7.16
CA LEU A 21 -5.96 -2.01 6.41
C LEU A 21 -6.01 -3.49 6.81
N ARG A 22 -6.08 -3.81 8.10
CA ARG A 22 -6.17 -5.21 8.58
C ARG A 22 -7.42 -5.91 8.04
N GLU A 23 -8.58 -5.26 8.14
CA GLU A 23 -9.85 -5.79 7.60
C GLU A 23 -9.80 -5.94 6.08
N GLY A 24 -9.18 -4.98 5.41
CA GLY A 24 -8.94 -5.01 3.97
C GLY A 24 -8.12 -6.20 3.52
N ASN A 25 -6.99 -6.45 4.18
CA ASN A 25 -6.17 -7.63 3.88
C ASN A 25 -6.89 -8.93 4.24
N ALA A 26 -7.67 -8.96 5.33
CA ALA A 26 -8.49 -10.12 5.66
C ALA A 26 -9.51 -10.43 4.55
N ARG A 27 -10.15 -9.42 3.95
CA ARG A 27 -11.03 -9.63 2.79
C ARG A 27 -10.24 -10.18 1.60
N PHE A 28 -9.10 -9.57 1.27
CA PHE A 28 -8.24 -10.01 0.17
C PHE A 28 -7.84 -11.49 0.29
N VAL A 29 -7.35 -11.92 1.46
CA VAL A 29 -6.94 -13.31 1.72
C VAL A 29 -8.12 -14.29 1.60
N ASN A 30 -9.32 -13.88 1.99
CA ASN A 30 -10.54 -14.70 1.88
C ASN A 30 -11.22 -14.61 0.51
N ASN A 31 -10.57 -13.99 -0.49
CA ASN A 31 -11.14 -13.73 -1.82
C ASN A 31 -12.49 -12.98 -1.78
N LEU A 32 -12.69 -12.17 -0.74
CA LEU A 32 -13.80 -11.23 -0.61
C LEU A 32 -13.35 -9.87 -1.14
N LYS A 33 -14.30 -9.07 -1.64
CA LYS A 33 -14.02 -7.71 -2.13
C LYS A 33 -15.10 -6.78 -1.66
N ALA A 34 -14.72 -5.57 -1.25
CA ALA A 34 -15.69 -4.51 -1.08
C ALA A 34 -16.38 -4.22 -2.43
N ASN A 35 -17.71 -4.16 -2.44
CA ASN A 35 -18.43 -3.69 -3.62
C ASN A 35 -18.10 -2.20 -3.84
N ARG A 36 -17.47 -1.88 -4.97
CA ARG A 36 -16.98 -0.54 -5.32
C ARG A 36 -17.26 -0.23 -6.79
N ASN A 37 -17.65 1.01 -7.04
CA ASN A 37 -17.75 1.57 -8.38
C ASN A 37 -16.58 2.54 -8.60
N LEU A 38 -15.51 2.06 -9.23
CA LEU A 38 -14.27 2.85 -9.39
C LEU A 38 -14.51 4.14 -10.19
N LEU A 39 -15.41 4.13 -11.18
CA LEU A 39 -15.72 5.33 -11.97
C LEU A 39 -16.43 6.38 -11.12
N GLU A 40 -17.31 5.94 -10.21
CA GLU A 40 -17.92 6.82 -9.22
C GLU A 40 -16.89 7.39 -8.26
N GLN A 41 -15.92 6.60 -7.78
CA GLN A 41 -14.83 7.11 -6.94
C GLN A 41 -13.97 8.16 -7.66
N VAL A 42 -13.70 7.99 -8.96
CA VAL A 42 -13.05 9.03 -9.78
C VAL A 42 -13.87 10.32 -9.77
N ASN A 43 -15.19 10.23 -9.90
CA ASN A 43 -16.07 11.39 -9.87
C ASN A 43 -16.06 12.08 -8.50
N GLU A 44 -16.08 11.29 -7.41
CA GLU A 44 -16.08 11.78 -6.03
C GLU A 44 -14.75 12.45 -5.65
N THR A 45 -13.63 11.95 -6.16
CA THR A 45 -12.27 12.43 -5.82
C THR A 45 -11.73 13.51 -6.76
N ARG A 46 -12.48 13.88 -7.81
CA ARG A 46 -12.06 14.88 -8.81
C ARG A 46 -11.66 16.23 -8.19
N ALA A 47 -12.42 16.69 -7.20
CA ALA A 47 -12.23 17.99 -6.57
C ALA A 47 -11.23 17.96 -5.39
N GLY A 48 -10.81 16.76 -4.96
CA GLY A 48 -9.92 16.56 -3.83
C GLY A 48 -9.91 15.10 -3.36
N GLN A 49 -8.82 14.69 -2.73
CA GLN A 49 -8.63 13.36 -2.17
C GLN A 49 -8.45 13.44 -0.64
N TRP A 50 -8.88 12.41 0.08
CA TRP A 50 -8.78 12.36 1.54
C TRP A 50 -8.21 11.02 2.04
N PRO A 51 -6.99 10.63 1.63
CA PRO A 51 -6.45 9.32 1.98
C PRO A 51 -6.20 9.19 3.47
N PHE A 52 -6.66 8.10 4.08
CA PHE A 52 -6.50 7.90 5.52
C PHE A 52 -5.12 7.33 5.88
N ALA A 53 -4.44 6.67 4.93
CA ALA A 53 -3.13 6.07 5.13
C ALA A 53 -2.17 6.34 3.95
N THR A 54 -0.89 6.35 4.25
CA THR A 54 0.22 6.41 3.30
C THR A 54 1.08 5.18 3.45
N ILE A 55 1.32 4.47 2.34
CA ILE A 55 2.00 3.18 2.35
C ILE A 55 3.24 3.25 1.46
N LEU A 56 4.41 3.13 2.07
CA LEU A 56 5.67 2.88 1.36
C LEU A 56 5.82 1.39 1.13
N SER A 57 5.73 0.95 -0.12
CA SER A 57 5.86 -0.45 -0.51
C SER A 57 6.89 -0.65 -1.62
N CYS A 58 7.17 -1.91 -1.96
CA CYS A 58 8.07 -2.25 -3.05
C CYS A 58 7.43 -1.99 -4.43
N ILE A 59 8.28 -1.76 -5.44
CA ILE A 59 7.86 -1.75 -6.85
C ILE A 59 7.50 -3.15 -7.39
N ASP A 60 7.69 -4.21 -6.60
CA ASP A 60 7.31 -5.58 -6.97
C ASP A 60 5.85 -5.61 -7.46
N SER A 61 5.64 -6.16 -8.65
CA SER A 61 4.34 -6.10 -9.33
C SER A 61 3.23 -6.86 -8.60
N ARG A 62 3.58 -7.69 -7.63
CA ARG A 62 2.65 -8.49 -6.82
C ARG A 62 2.22 -7.77 -5.53
N THR A 63 2.78 -6.60 -5.22
CA THR A 63 2.58 -5.93 -3.92
C THR A 63 1.79 -4.62 -4.05
N SER A 64 0.78 -4.59 -4.93
CA SER A 64 -0.11 -3.43 -5.07
C SER A 64 -0.86 -3.18 -3.76
N ALA A 65 -0.57 -2.08 -3.06
CA ALA A 65 -1.10 -1.81 -1.73
C ALA A 65 -2.63 -1.66 -1.74
N GLU A 66 -3.17 -1.00 -2.77
CA GLU A 66 -4.60 -0.83 -2.99
C GLU A 66 -5.30 -2.19 -3.10
N LEU A 67 -4.69 -3.16 -3.78
CA LEU A 67 -5.28 -4.49 -3.94
C LEU A 67 -5.11 -5.35 -2.68
N VAL A 68 -3.90 -5.38 -2.12
CA VAL A 68 -3.54 -6.21 -0.95
C VAL A 68 -4.36 -5.82 0.28
N PHE A 69 -4.68 -4.53 0.43
CA PHE A 69 -5.52 -4.02 1.50
C PHE A 69 -6.97 -3.79 1.08
N ASP A 70 -7.39 -4.24 -0.11
CA ASP A 70 -8.74 -4.00 -0.64
C ASP A 70 -9.20 -2.55 -0.40
N GLN A 71 -8.42 -1.58 -0.90
CA GLN A 71 -8.67 -0.14 -0.88
C GLN A 71 -8.99 0.40 -2.29
N GLY A 72 -9.75 1.49 -2.35
CA GLY A 72 -10.19 2.14 -3.59
C GLY A 72 -9.39 3.38 -3.95
N LEU A 73 -9.88 4.10 -4.96
CA LEU A 73 -9.25 5.34 -5.41
C LEU A 73 -9.47 6.45 -4.37
N GLY A 74 -8.38 7.10 -3.96
CA GLY A 74 -8.40 8.17 -2.97
C GLY A 74 -8.44 7.71 -1.51
N ASP A 75 -8.48 6.39 -1.25
CA ASP A 75 -8.49 5.83 0.11
C ASP A 75 -7.09 5.85 0.75
N ILE A 76 -6.03 5.59 -0.04
CA ILE A 76 -4.63 5.57 0.41
C ILE A 76 -3.70 6.32 -0.55
N PHE A 77 -2.58 6.82 -0.03
CA PHE A 77 -1.41 7.17 -0.83
C PHE A 77 -0.46 5.97 -0.93
N SER A 78 -0.01 5.66 -2.14
CA SER A 78 0.85 4.51 -2.43
C SER A 78 2.20 4.99 -2.98
N ILE A 79 3.25 4.94 -2.16
CA ILE A 79 4.63 5.24 -2.55
C ILE A 79 5.31 3.91 -2.85
N ARG A 80 5.86 3.76 -4.06
CA ARG A 80 6.45 2.48 -4.50
C ARG A 80 7.90 2.66 -4.94
N LEU A 81 8.81 2.03 -4.21
CA LEU A 81 10.25 2.05 -4.52
C LEU A 81 10.87 0.68 -4.25
N ALA A 82 11.78 0.22 -5.12
CA ALA A 82 12.37 -1.11 -4.98
C ALA A 82 13.04 -1.28 -3.60
N GLY A 83 12.73 -2.36 -2.90
CA GLY A 83 13.22 -2.64 -1.55
C GLY A 83 12.72 -1.66 -0.48
N ASN A 84 11.66 -0.90 -0.76
CA ASN A 84 11.05 0.08 0.14
C ASN A 84 12.10 0.99 0.81
N VAL A 85 13.11 1.39 0.03
CA VAL A 85 14.23 2.21 0.53
C VAL A 85 13.78 3.64 0.81
N LEU A 86 14.40 4.26 1.80
CA LEU A 86 14.05 5.61 2.24
C LEU A 86 14.93 6.67 1.57
N ALA A 87 14.49 7.17 0.41
CA ALA A 87 15.12 8.31 -0.26
C ALA A 87 14.50 9.65 0.18
N GLU A 88 15.18 10.78 -0.09
CA GLU A 88 14.67 12.12 0.28
C GLU A 88 13.30 12.42 -0.36
N ALA A 89 13.12 12.07 -1.64
CA ALA A 89 11.84 12.24 -2.33
C ALA A 89 10.72 11.38 -1.70
N VAL A 90 11.06 10.23 -1.11
CA VAL A 90 10.10 9.39 -0.37
C VAL A 90 9.68 10.07 0.93
N LEU A 91 10.64 10.62 1.68
CA LEU A 91 10.36 11.40 2.91
C LEU A 91 9.49 12.63 2.61
N GLY A 92 9.84 13.42 1.59
CA GLY A 92 9.03 14.57 1.20
C GLY A 92 7.61 14.18 0.76
N SER A 93 7.44 13.03 0.11
CA SER A 93 6.12 12.50 -0.24
C SER A 93 5.32 12.10 1.01
N MET A 94 5.96 11.51 2.02
CA MET A 94 5.31 11.18 3.29
C MET A 94 4.92 12.43 4.08
N GLU A 95 5.80 13.44 4.13
CA GLU A 95 5.51 14.73 4.78
C GLU A 95 4.32 15.43 4.13
N PHE A 96 4.26 15.45 2.80
CA PHE A 96 3.09 15.96 2.09
C PHE A 96 1.83 15.17 2.45
N ALA A 97 1.90 13.84 2.38
CA ALA A 97 0.74 12.99 2.60
C ALA A 97 0.17 13.11 4.03
N CYS A 98 1.04 13.20 5.03
CA CYS A 98 0.64 13.35 6.43
C CYS A 98 0.32 14.80 6.80
N LYS A 99 1.26 15.73 6.64
CA LYS A 99 1.14 17.10 7.15
C LYS A 99 0.22 17.97 6.29
N VAL A 100 0.19 17.75 4.98
CA VAL A 100 -0.59 18.57 4.04
C VAL A 100 -1.92 17.91 3.69
N ALA A 101 -1.92 16.62 3.35
CA ALA A 101 -3.11 15.90 2.89
C ALA A 101 -3.89 15.17 4.00
N GLY A 102 -3.35 15.11 5.22
CA GLY A 102 -4.07 14.65 6.41
C GLY A 102 -4.14 13.13 6.62
N SER A 103 -3.29 12.33 5.94
CA SER A 103 -3.19 10.91 6.23
C SER A 103 -2.77 10.65 7.68
N ARG A 104 -3.46 9.70 8.32
CA ARG A 104 -3.37 9.41 9.76
C ARG A 104 -2.50 8.21 10.09
N LEU A 105 -2.05 7.48 9.08
CA LEU A 105 -1.22 6.30 9.24
C LEU A 105 -0.14 6.25 8.17
N LEU A 106 1.08 5.95 8.59
CA LEU A 106 2.20 5.54 7.74
C LEU A 106 2.47 4.05 7.91
N VAL A 107 2.55 3.34 6.80
CA VAL A 107 2.93 1.93 6.76
C VAL A 107 4.15 1.74 5.88
N VAL A 108 5.20 1.12 6.42
CA VAL A 108 6.30 0.59 5.61
C VAL A 108 6.02 -0.88 5.36
N LEU A 109 5.68 -1.22 4.11
CA LEU A 109 5.31 -2.57 3.69
C LEU A 109 6.46 -3.23 2.92
N GLY A 110 7.21 -4.09 3.61
CA GLY A 110 8.12 -5.03 2.97
C GLY A 110 7.37 -6.25 2.44
N HIS A 111 8.09 -7.14 1.76
CA HIS A 111 7.51 -8.40 1.31
C HIS A 111 8.54 -9.51 1.18
N THR A 112 8.04 -10.73 1.17
CA THR A 112 8.87 -11.93 1.05
C THR A 112 9.35 -12.12 -0.39
N SER A 113 10.49 -12.79 -0.55
CA SER A 113 11.13 -13.00 -1.86
C SER A 113 11.39 -11.70 -2.67
N CYS A 114 11.74 -10.60 -1.99
CA CYS A 114 11.99 -9.31 -2.63
C CYS A 114 13.21 -9.30 -3.55
N GLY A 115 13.02 -8.89 -4.82
CA GLY A 115 14.09 -8.84 -5.82
C GLY A 115 15.21 -7.85 -5.49
N ALA A 116 14.87 -6.68 -4.92
CA ALA A 116 15.88 -5.70 -4.50
C ALA A 116 16.70 -6.21 -3.31
N ILE A 117 16.06 -6.86 -2.34
CA ILE A 117 16.76 -7.49 -1.21
C ILE A 117 17.70 -8.59 -1.71
N LYS A 118 17.23 -9.46 -2.61
CA LYS A 118 18.08 -10.49 -3.26
C LYS A 118 19.30 -9.87 -3.94
N GLY A 119 19.09 -8.81 -4.73
CA GLY A 119 20.19 -8.10 -5.40
C GLY A 119 21.20 -7.51 -4.42
N ALA A 120 20.75 -7.01 -3.27
CA ALA A 120 21.63 -6.54 -2.22
C ALA A 120 22.41 -7.70 -1.55
N CYS A 121 21.74 -8.82 -1.24
CA CYS A 121 22.42 -10.01 -0.69
C CYS A 121 23.53 -10.52 -1.62
N ASP A 122 23.31 -10.47 -2.94
CA ASP A 122 24.29 -10.90 -3.94
C ASP A 122 25.29 -9.80 -4.35
N GLN A 123 25.19 -8.61 -3.74
CA GLN A 123 26.06 -7.46 -4.00
C GLN A 123 26.11 -7.05 -5.48
N ILE A 124 24.98 -7.17 -6.19
CA ILE A 124 24.89 -6.81 -7.62
C ILE A 124 25.32 -5.35 -7.82
N GLN A 125 26.21 -5.12 -8.79
CA GLN A 125 26.65 -3.79 -9.21
C GLN A 125 26.16 -3.52 -10.64
N LEU A 126 25.29 -2.53 -10.80
CA LEU A 126 24.74 -2.17 -12.11
C LEU A 126 24.20 -0.73 -12.12
N GLY A 127 24.96 0.23 -12.64
CA GLY A 127 24.50 1.62 -12.82
C GLY A 127 23.78 2.19 -11.59
N ASN A 128 22.62 2.82 -11.80
CA ASN A 128 21.77 3.39 -10.74
C ASN A 128 21.19 2.35 -9.77
N LEU A 129 21.09 1.08 -10.17
CA LEU A 129 20.63 0.01 -9.27
C LEU A 129 21.59 -0.13 -8.08
N SER A 130 22.89 0.02 -8.30
CA SER A 130 23.90 -0.06 -7.23
C SER A 130 23.63 0.95 -6.11
N THR A 131 23.26 2.19 -6.46
CA THR A 131 22.88 3.23 -5.48
C THR A 131 21.71 2.79 -4.61
N LEU A 132 20.68 2.20 -5.22
CA LEU A 132 19.52 1.69 -4.51
C LEU A 132 19.89 0.50 -3.61
N LEU A 133 20.65 -0.46 -4.12
CA LEU A 133 21.08 -1.63 -3.36
C LEU A 133 22.00 -1.26 -2.20
N ASN A 134 22.82 -0.22 -2.34
CA ASN A 134 23.66 0.30 -1.25
C ASN A 134 22.84 0.86 -0.09
N MET A 135 21.62 1.35 -0.32
CA MET A 135 20.71 1.74 0.76
C MET A 135 20.16 0.54 1.54
N ILE A 136 20.18 -0.66 0.94
CA ILE A 136 19.74 -1.93 1.54
C ILE A 136 20.91 -2.67 2.20
N GLN A 137 22.14 -2.49 1.70
CA GLN A 137 23.35 -3.18 2.21
C GLN A 137 23.46 -3.18 3.74
N PRO A 138 23.22 -2.07 4.46
CA PRO A 138 23.18 -2.10 5.91
C PRO A 138 22.26 -3.19 6.48
N SER A 139 21.05 -3.36 5.97
CA SER A 139 20.11 -4.42 6.40
C SER A 139 20.70 -5.83 6.23
N VAL A 140 21.44 -6.06 5.14
CA VAL A 140 22.19 -7.31 4.91
C VAL A 140 23.23 -7.52 6.00
N TYR A 141 23.95 -6.46 6.39
CA TYR A 141 24.94 -6.53 7.46
C TYR A 141 24.30 -6.70 8.84
N TYR A 142 23.18 -6.05 9.14
CA TYR A 142 22.53 -6.17 10.45
C TYR A 142 21.92 -7.54 10.69
N GLU A 143 21.63 -8.30 9.63
CA GLU A 143 21.23 -9.68 9.84
C GLU A 143 22.45 -10.50 10.31
N ARG A 144 22.39 -11.06 11.50
CA ARG A 144 23.46 -11.86 12.12
C ARG A 144 23.01 -13.27 12.50
N THR A 145 21.71 -13.57 12.44
CA THR A 145 21.19 -14.89 12.85
C THR A 145 21.56 -15.98 11.85
N VAL A 146 21.58 -15.67 10.55
CA VAL A 146 22.07 -16.58 9.51
C VAL A 146 23.57 -16.37 9.30
N THR A 147 24.37 -17.39 9.59
CA THR A 147 25.83 -17.37 9.49
C THR A 147 26.37 -17.93 8.18
N GLU A 148 25.63 -18.84 7.54
CA GLU A 148 26.02 -19.54 6.30
C GLU A 148 25.07 -19.24 5.13
N ASN A 149 25.54 -19.44 3.91
CA ASN A 149 24.80 -19.19 2.66
C ASN A 149 24.02 -17.85 2.66
N ARG A 150 24.73 -16.75 2.95
CA ARG A 150 24.17 -15.39 3.01
C ARG A 150 24.03 -14.77 1.62
N THR A 151 23.33 -15.48 0.74
CA THR A 151 23.10 -15.10 -0.66
C THR A 151 21.60 -15.15 -0.98
N SER A 152 21.20 -14.70 -2.18
CA SER A 152 19.81 -14.76 -2.64
C SER A 152 19.26 -16.18 -2.79
N SER A 153 20.14 -17.19 -2.81
CA SER A 153 19.75 -18.60 -2.86
C SER A 153 19.16 -19.12 -1.55
N ASN A 154 19.32 -18.39 -0.45
CA ASN A 154 18.74 -18.71 0.86
C ASN A 154 17.48 -17.84 1.11
N PRO A 155 16.26 -18.38 0.94
CA PRO A 155 15.03 -17.61 1.10
C PRO A 155 14.83 -17.10 2.52
N GLU A 156 15.27 -17.86 3.53
CA GLU A 156 15.16 -17.45 4.94
C GLU A 156 16.01 -16.21 5.20
N PHE A 157 17.28 -16.23 4.75
CA PHE A 157 18.16 -15.06 4.86
C PHE A 157 17.56 -13.83 4.18
N VAL A 158 17.06 -13.99 2.94
CA VAL A 158 16.43 -12.91 2.18
C VAL A 158 15.22 -12.33 2.91
N ASP A 159 14.32 -13.18 3.42
CA ASP A 159 13.11 -12.75 4.12
C ASP A 159 13.45 -12.05 5.46
N ARG A 160 14.47 -12.54 6.19
CA ARG A 160 15.00 -11.88 7.40
C ARG A 160 15.59 -10.50 7.11
N VAL A 161 16.40 -10.39 6.05
CA VAL A 161 16.95 -9.09 5.61
C VAL A 161 15.83 -8.13 5.19
N ALA A 162 14.78 -8.63 4.52
CA ALA A 162 13.62 -7.82 4.15
C ALA A 162 12.89 -7.28 5.40
N ARG A 163 12.71 -8.11 6.44
CA ARG A 163 12.12 -7.68 7.71
C ARG A 163 12.98 -6.62 8.42
N ILE A 164 14.29 -6.81 8.45
CA ILE A 164 15.22 -5.80 8.97
C ILE A 164 15.10 -4.52 8.15
N GLN A 165 15.09 -4.58 6.82
CA GLN A 165 14.92 -3.40 5.96
C GLN A 165 13.65 -2.60 6.32
N VAL A 166 12.54 -3.26 6.59
CA VAL A 166 11.30 -2.60 7.05
C VAL A 166 11.53 -1.85 8.36
N LEU A 167 12.04 -2.52 9.39
CA LEU A 167 12.29 -1.91 10.70
C LEU A 167 13.25 -0.71 10.59
N ARG A 168 14.32 -0.86 9.83
CA ARG A 168 15.30 0.19 9.57
C ARG A 168 14.69 1.38 8.83
N THR A 169 13.75 1.12 7.92
CA THR A 169 13.04 2.17 7.17
C THR A 169 12.07 2.90 8.08
N VAL A 170 11.33 2.19 8.94
CA VAL A 170 10.45 2.78 9.97
C VAL A 170 11.24 3.73 10.87
N GLU A 171 12.37 3.27 11.41
CA GLU A 171 13.22 4.10 12.25
C GLU A 171 13.86 5.25 11.46
N GLY A 172 14.29 5.01 10.23
CA GLY A 172 14.81 6.07 9.36
C GLY A 172 13.81 7.21 9.11
N VAL A 173 12.49 6.94 9.11
CA VAL A 173 11.45 7.96 8.93
C VAL A 173 11.49 8.98 10.06
N ILE A 174 11.49 8.52 11.32
CA ILE A 174 11.51 9.37 12.51
C ILE A 174 12.89 10.01 12.77
N GLU A 175 13.97 9.40 12.30
CA GLU A 175 15.32 9.94 12.44
C GLU A 175 15.60 11.07 11.44
N ARG A 176 15.01 10.99 10.24
CA ARG A 176 15.37 11.88 9.12
C ARG A 176 14.29 12.91 8.80
N SER A 177 13.09 12.79 9.34
CA SER A 177 12.03 13.79 9.22
C SER A 177 11.56 14.24 10.60
N MET A 178 11.95 15.45 10.99
CA MET A 178 11.45 16.09 12.21
C MET A 178 9.93 16.30 12.14
N VAL A 179 9.40 16.62 10.96
CA VAL A 179 7.96 16.81 10.75
C VAL A 179 7.18 15.54 11.09
N LEU A 180 7.56 14.41 10.51
CA LEU A 180 6.87 13.15 10.76
C LEU A 180 7.08 12.65 12.19
N ARG A 181 8.29 12.85 12.74
CA ARG A 181 8.59 12.54 14.14
C ARG A 181 7.66 13.29 15.10
N GLU A 182 7.55 14.61 14.96
CA GLU A 182 6.69 15.43 15.83
C GLU A 182 5.22 15.00 15.74
N MET A 183 4.73 14.72 14.53
CA MET A 183 3.35 14.22 14.34
C MET A 183 3.13 12.86 15.02
N VAL A 184 4.11 11.95 14.99
CA VAL A 184 4.05 10.67 15.72
C VAL A 184 4.09 10.90 17.23
N GLU A 185 5.00 11.75 17.73
CA GLU A 185 5.10 12.08 19.17
C GLU A 185 3.81 12.71 19.71
N GLN A 186 3.12 13.50 18.91
CA GLN A 186 1.83 14.13 19.23
C GLN A 186 0.63 13.18 19.06
N GLY A 187 0.83 11.99 18.49
CA GLY A 187 -0.24 11.04 18.17
C GLY A 187 -1.17 11.50 17.04
N GLU A 188 -0.76 12.48 16.23
CA GLU A 188 -1.51 12.93 15.05
C GLU A 188 -1.54 11.87 13.96
N ILE A 189 -0.43 11.11 13.85
CA ILE A 189 -0.28 9.97 12.95
C ILE A 189 0.30 8.77 13.68
N GLY A 190 -0.01 7.57 13.19
CA GLY A 190 0.68 6.34 13.55
C GLY A 190 1.71 5.94 12.52
N LEU A 191 2.75 5.22 12.94
CA LEU A 191 3.77 4.65 12.06
C LEU A 191 3.99 3.17 12.41
N VAL A 192 4.02 2.30 11.40
CA VAL A 192 4.21 0.86 11.60
C VAL A 192 4.89 0.19 10.41
N GLY A 193 5.69 -0.83 10.70
CA GLY A 193 6.24 -1.75 9.71
C GLY A 193 5.33 -2.96 9.50
N ALA A 194 5.31 -3.51 8.28
CA ALA A 194 4.58 -4.72 7.95
C ALA A 194 5.31 -5.56 6.90
N MET A 195 5.04 -6.86 6.88
CA MET A 195 5.57 -7.83 5.91
C MET A 195 4.42 -8.49 5.15
N TYR A 196 4.40 -8.31 3.83
CA TYR A 196 3.49 -9.02 2.93
C TYR A 196 4.07 -10.35 2.47
N ASP A 197 3.31 -11.42 2.61
CA ASP A 197 3.67 -12.73 2.07
C ASP A 197 3.13 -12.89 0.65
N VAL A 198 4.03 -12.92 -0.33
CA VAL A 198 3.66 -13.03 -1.75
C VAL A 198 3.01 -14.38 -2.12
N ALA A 199 3.17 -15.42 -1.30
CA ALA A 199 2.60 -16.74 -1.54
C ALA A 199 1.19 -16.89 -0.96
N THR A 200 0.95 -16.29 0.21
CA THR A 200 -0.33 -16.41 0.93
C THR A 200 -1.24 -15.20 0.78
N GLY A 201 -0.69 -14.03 0.42
CA GLY A 201 -1.43 -12.77 0.37
C GLY A 201 -1.63 -12.11 1.73
N THR A 202 -1.12 -12.70 2.81
CA THR A 202 -1.29 -12.18 4.18
C THR A 202 -0.29 -11.07 4.48
N VAL A 203 -0.72 -10.05 5.21
CA VAL A 203 0.14 -9.01 5.78
C VAL A 203 0.31 -9.25 7.28
N ASP A 204 1.56 -9.42 7.72
CA ASP A 204 1.96 -9.43 9.13
C ASP A 204 2.41 -8.03 9.55
N PHE A 205 1.64 -7.38 10.43
CA PHE A 205 2.03 -6.10 11.02
C PHE A 205 3.01 -6.35 12.16
N ILE A 206 4.15 -5.66 12.12
CA ILE A 206 5.20 -5.78 13.13
C ILE A 206 4.79 -4.92 14.33
N GLU A 207 4.00 -5.48 15.23
CA GLU A 207 3.42 -4.77 16.39
C GLU A 207 4.49 -4.07 17.24
N GLU A 208 5.69 -4.65 17.31
CA GLU A 208 6.81 -4.08 18.05
C GLU A 208 7.29 -2.74 17.47
N SER A 209 7.00 -2.51 16.19
CA SER A 209 7.36 -1.29 15.45
C SER A 209 6.31 -0.18 15.49
N TRP A 210 5.15 -0.43 16.09
CA TRP A 210 4.08 0.56 16.21
C TRP A 210 4.53 1.79 17.02
N MET A 211 4.27 2.98 16.48
CA MET A 211 4.50 4.26 17.14
C MET A 211 3.31 5.19 16.94
N CYS A 212 2.74 5.67 18.05
CA CYS A 212 1.68 6.67 18.09
C CYS A 212 1.67 7.30 19.49
N GLY A 213 1.88 8.61 19.60
CA GLY A 213 2.07 9.31 20.88
C GLY A 213 3.41 9.04 21.56
N HIS A 214 4.30 8.29 20.91
CA HIS A 214 5.65 7.99 21.41
C HIS A 214 6.56 7.57 20.25
N VAL A 215 7.87 7.75 20.42
CA VAL A 215 8.91 7.30 19.48
C VAL A 215 9.74 6.18 20.08
N ARG A 216 10.16 5.22 19.26
CA ARG A 216 11.06 4.12 19.65
C ARG A 216 12.22 3.99 18.66
N HIS A 217 13.35 3.50 19.15
CA HIS A 217 14.54 3.22 18.36
C HIS A 217 14.89 1.73 18.48
N PHE A 218 15.05 1.02 17.36
CA PHE A 218 15.24 -0.43 17.36
C PHE A 218 16.72 -0.84 17.41
N TYR A 219 17.65 0.01 16.91
CA TYR A 219 19.08 -0.33 16.95
C TYR A 219 19.70 -0.24 18.34
N VAL A 220 19.09 0.52 19.25
CA VAL A 220 19.60 0.73 20.61
C VAL A 220 19.14 -0.39 21.55
N ASP A 221 18.13 -1.16 21.16
CA ASP A 221 17.52 -2.21 21.98
C ASP A 221 17.78 -3.61 21.37
N ALA A 222 18.92 -4.19 21.72
CA ALA A 222 19.40 -5.49 21.23
C ALA A 222 18.47 -6.69 21.52
N SER A 223 17.37 -6.48 22.25
CA SER A 223 16.42 -7.50 22.68
C SER A 223 15.39 -7.91 21.60
N ILE A 224 15.14 -7.07 20.59
CA ILE A 224 14.02 -7.25 19.65
C ILE A 224 14.35 -8.20 18.48
N VAL A 225 15.62 -8.35 18.11
CA VAL A 225 16.02 -9.26 17.02
C VAL A 225 15.67 -10.72 17.35
N GLY A 226 15.60 -11.09 18.63
CA GLY A 226 15.35 -12.47 19.08
C GLY A 226 13.87 -12.91 19.17
N THR A 227 12.91 -11.98 19.26
CA THR A 227 11.47 -12.34 19.37
C THR A 227 10.81 -12.62 18.03
N SER A 228 11.39 -12.08 16.95
CA SER A 228 11.01 -12.32 15.55
C SER A 228 11.02 -13.81 15.16
N ALA A 229 12.03 -14.56 15.63
CA ALA A 229 12.22 -15.96 15.26
C ALA A 229 11.03 -16.87 15.62
N ARG A 230 10.37 -16.62 16.77
CA ARG A 230 9.20 -17.42 17.22
C ARG A 230 7.94 -17.14 16.40
N LYS A 231 7.77 -15.93 15.85
CA LYS A 231 6.65 -15.62 14.94
C LYS A 231 6.95 -16.11 13.52
N GLU A 232 8.22 -16.09 13.09
CA GLU A 232 8.65 -16.67 11.80
C GLU A 232 8.39 -18.18 11.74
N GLU A 233 8.65 -18.94 12.81
CA GLU A 233 8.26 -20.36 12.90
C GLU A 233 6.75 -20.56 12.72
N ALA A 234 5.93 -19.71 13.34
CA ALA A 234 4.48 -19.75 13.19
C ALA A 234 4.01 -19.36 11.77
N MET A 235 4.73 -18.44 11.10
CA MET A 235 4.44 -18.03 9.72
C MET A 235 4.88 -19.10 8.70
N ALA A 236 6.04 -19.73 8.92
CA ALA A 236 6.49 -20.89 8.15
C ALA A 236 5.52 -22.07 8.29
N ALA A 237 4.99 -22.32 9.49
CA ALA A 237 3.94 -23.31 9.72
C ALA A 237 2.65 -22.98 8.96
N ARG A 238 2.26 -21.70 8.86
CA ARG A 238 1.11 -21.25 8.05
C ARG A 238 1.35 -21.37 6.54
N ARG A 239 2.59 -21.18 6.06
CA ARG A 239 2.98 -21.43 4.65
C ARG A 239 2.87 -22.90 4.28
N ALA A 240 3.15 -23.80 5.23
CA ALA A 240 3.05 -25.25 5.03
C ALA A 240 1.61 -25.78 5.16
N ALA A 241 0.67 -24.98 5.67
CA ALA A 241 -0.72 -25.39 5.80
C ALA A 241 -1.39 -25.50 4.41
N PRO A 242 -2.11 -26.60 4.12
CA PRO A 242 -2.85 -26.72 2.87
C PRO A 242 -3.90 -25.61 2.79
N ARG A 243 -4.02 -25.00 1.60
CA ARG A 243 -5.07 -24.01 1.35
C ARG A 243 -6.44 -24.61 1.72
N PRO A 244 -7.33 -23.88 2.39
CA PRO A 244 -8.71 -24.33 2.51
C PRO A 244 -9.25 -24.56 1.10
N ALA A 245 -9.83 -25.73 0.88
CA ALA A 245 -10.47 -26.04 -0.39
C ALA A 245 -11.49 -24.94 -0.67
N VAL A 246 -11.41 -24.32 -1.84
CA VAL A 246 -12.47 -23.44 -2.32
C VAL A 246 -13.70 -24.33 -2.38
N ALA A 247 -14.66 -24.10 -1.48
CA ALA A 247 -15.94 -24.76 -1.59
C ALA A 247 -16.50 -24.39 -2.97
N GLU A 248 -16.73 -25.40 -3.82
CA GLU A 248 -17.50 -25.22 -5.05
C GLU A 248 -18.89 -24.73 -4.63
N ILE A 249 -19.07 -23.41 -4.64
CA ILE A 249 -20.39 -22.83 -4.63
C ILE A 249 -20.97 -23.20 -5.99
N ALA A 250 -21.85 -24.21 -6.00
CA ALA A 250 -22.61 -24.58 -7.17
C ALA A 250 -23.19 -23.31 -7.79
N ALA A 251 -22.78 -23.01 -9.02
CA ALA A 251 -23.26 -21.85 -9.74
C ALA A 251 -24.79 -21.95 -9.84
N ALA A 252 -25.50 -21.08 -9.14
CA ALA A 252 -26.91 -20.86 -9.41
C ALA A 252 -27.02 -20.43 -10.89
N PRO A 253 -27.97 -21.00 -11.67
CA PRO A 253 -28.10 -20.66 -13.07
C PRO A 253 -28.34 -19.15 -13.21
N LEU A 254 -27.48 -18.51 -13.99
CA LEU A 254 -27.60 -17.10 -14.34
C LEU A 254 -28.99 -16.88 -14.95
N ALA A 255 -29.80 -16.05 -14.30
CA ALA A 255 -31.02 -15.52 -14.90
C ALA A 255 -30.61 -14.82 -16.21
N GLN A 256 -31.26 -15.17 -17.31
CA GLN A 256 -31.01 -14.53 -18.59
C GLN A 256 -31.29 -13.03 -18.47
N PRO A 257 -30.43 -12.16 -19.02
CA PRO A 257 -30.66 -10.73 -18.98
C PRO A 257 -31.96 -10.41 -19.72
N GLU A 258 -32.84 -9.65 -19.07
CA GLU A 258 -34.01 -9.08 -19.74
C GLU A 258 -33.56 -8.26 -20.96
N PRO A 259 -34.30 -8.31 -22.08
CA PRO A 259 -33.95 -7.57 -23.27
C PRO A 259 -33.96 -6.07 -22.98
N GLN A 260 -32.82 -5.41 -23.22
CA GLN A 260 -32.70 -3.96 -23.09
C GLN A 260 -33.66 -3.25 -24.06
N PRO A 261 -34.35 -2.17 -23.63
CA PRO A 261 -35.13 -1.35 -24.54
C PRO A 261 -34.21 -0.74 -25.60
N GLN A 262 -34.60 -0.92 -26.87
CA GLN A 262 -33.86 -0.42 -28.02
C GLN A 262 -33.63 1.09 -27.90
N ALA A 263 -32.36 1.51 -28.00
CA ALA A 263 -31.97 2.91 -28.02
C ALA A 263 -32.67 3.62 -29.19
N GLN A 264 -33.48 4.62 -28.88
CA GLN A 264 -34.05 5.52 -29.88
C GLN A 264 -32.91 6.29 -30.56
N ALA A 265 -32.95 6.34 -31.89
CA ALA A 265 -31.97 7.05 -32.72
C ALA A 265 -31.87 8.53 -32.31
N PRO A 266 -30.66 9.13 -32.36
CA PRO A 266 -30.48 10.53 -32.00
C PRO A 266 -31.28 11.44 -32.93
N LEU A 267 -32.10 12.31 -32.33
CA LEU A 267 -32.80 13.39 -33.03
C LEU A 267 -31.77 14.31 -33.71
N GLN A 268 -31.91 14.48 -35.03
CA GLN A 268 -31.10 15.42 -35.79
C GLN A 268 -31.34 16.86 -35.29
N PRO A 269 -30.29 17.69 -35.20
CA PRO A 269 -30.45 19.09 -34.82
C PRO A 269 -31.27 19.84 -35.87
N GLN A 270 -32.41 20.42 -35.45
CA GLN A 270 -33.21 21.27 -36.31
C GLN A 270 -32.46 22.58 -36.58
N VAL A 271 -32.13 22.82 -37.85
CA VAL A 271 -31.56 24.08 -38.33
C VAL A 271 -32.69 25.14 -38.35
N PRO A 272 -32.53 26.30 -37.70
CA PRO A 272 -33.55 27.35 -37.73
C PRO A 272 -33.70 27.93 -39.15
N PRO A 273 -34.92 28.30 -39.57
CA PRO A 273 -35.17 28.80 -40.92
C PRO A 273 -34.48 30.15 -41.16
N GLN A 274 -33.83 30.29 -42.32
CA GLN A 274 -33.24 31.55 -42.75
C GLN A 274 -34.34 32.61 -43.02
N PRO A 275 -34.07 33.90 -42.73
CA PRO A 275 -35.01 34.98 -43.02
C PRO A 275 -35.17 35.18 -44.53
N ARG A 276 -36.41 35.31 -44.98
CA ARG A 276 -36.75 35.58 -46.40
C ARG A 276 -36.25 36.97 -46.82
N PRO A 277 -35.76 37.14 -48.05
CA PRO A 277 -35.39 38.46 -48.56
C PRO A 277 -36.63 39.35 -48.71
N ARG A 278 -36.50 40.61 -48.27
CA ARG A 278 -37.52 41.65 -48.50
C ARG A 278 -37.61 41.94 -50.00
N ALA A 279 -38.83 41.93 -50.52
CA ALA A 279 -39.13 42.37 -51.87
C ALA A 279 -38.71 43.84 -52.05
N ALA A 280 -37.91 44.10 -53.08
CA ALA A 280 -37.65 45.44 -53.57
C ALA A 280 -38.94 46.02 -54.15
N THR A 281 -39.40 47.13 -53.60
CA THR A 281 -40.40 48.00 -54.24
C THR A 281 -39.74 48.68 -55.44
N ALA A 282 -40.37 48.53 -56.61
CA ALA A 282 -40.01 49.21 -57.84
C ALA A 282 -40.15 50.74 -57.69
N GLY A 283 -39.13 51.44 -58.16
CA GLY A 283 -39.11 52.86 -58.51
C GLY A 283 -38.18 53.02 -59.71
#